data_AF-A0A5C8P678-F1
#
_entry.id   AF-A0A5C8P678-F1
#
_cell.length_a   1.000
_cell.length_b   1.000
_cell.length_c   1.000
_cell.angle_alpha   90.00
_cell.angle_beta   90.00
_cell.angle_gamma   90.00
#
_symmetry.space_group_name_H-M   'P 1'
#
loop_
_entity.id
_entity.type
_entity.pdbx_description
1 polymer ?
#
loop_
_entity_poly.entity_id
_entity_poly.type
_entity_poly.pdbx_seq_one_letter_code
_entity_poly.pdbx_strand_id
1 'polypeptide(L)'
;MPQLPSGLTLALSRDAIIEHAENWFRCPDGHFWLWLPAPEMGPPPYDLHAEITSMPEHVEVPANRQDVKKFIRVLEMRDDGNYGWRGEWLAEFPKYRDLDATDAAAWTAWLGKPEIETFLDETIEHCLRMAEAARTAVGYVVGAVDEPLPPEADRADRWVKMRFWDRVPWRKRRGS
;
A
#
# COMPACT_ATOMS: atom_id res chain seq x y z
N MET A 1 9.82 -13.95 3.54
CA MET A 1 10.11 -13.62 2.14
C MET A 1 10.48 -14.90 1.43
N PRO A 2 9.81 -15.29 0.32
CA PRO A 2 10.21 -16.44 -0.46
C PRO A 2 11.25 -16.03 -1.52
N GLN A 3 12.25 -16.87 -1.71
CA GLN A 3 12.98 -16.94 -2.97
C GLN A 3 12.41 -18.12 -3.75
N LEU A 4 11.90 -17.86 -4.94
CA LEU A 4 11.35 -18.88 -5.82
C LEU A 4 12.48 -19.66 -6.53
N PRO A 5 12.22 -20.88 -7.01
CA PRO A 5 13.17 -21.69 -7.78
C PRO A 5 13.85 -20.97 -8.95
N SER A 6 13.15 -20.06 -9.64
CA SER A 6 13.75 -19.22 -10.70
C SER A 6 14.79 -18.21 -10.22
N GLY A 7 14.93 -18.03 -8.90
CA GLY A 7 15.76 -17.00 -8.27
C GLY A 7 14.99 -15.71 -7.95
N LEU A 8 13.73 -15.59 -8.37
CA LEU A 8 12.88 -14.43 -8.06
C LEU A 8 12.65 -14.34 -6.55
N THR A 9 13.04 -13.23 -5.94
CA THR A 9 12.75 -12.95 -4.52
C THR A 9 11.57 -12.00 -4.41
N LEU A 10 10.56 -12.41 -3.64
CA LEU A 10 9.34 -11.63 -3.43
C LEU A 10 9.22 -11.18 -1.97
N ALA A 11 8.43 -10.15 -1.73
CA ALA A 11 8.00 -9.74 -0.40
C ALA A 11 6.53 -9.31 -0.41
N LEU A 12 5.90 -9.38 0.75
CA LEU A 12 4.59 -8.79 0.99
C LEU A 12 4.77 -7.51 1.81
N SER A 13 4.04 -6.48 1.45
CA SER A 13 4.07 -5.20 2.14
C SER A 13 2.67 -4.65 2.34
N ARG A 14 2.43 -4.10 3.53
CA ARG A 14 1.20 -3.38 3.89
C ARG A 14 1.40 -1.86 3.91
N ASP A 15 2.49 -1.37 3.33
CA ASP A 15 2.87 0.05 3.22
C ASP A 15 1.84 0.91 2.47
N ALA A 16 0.92 0.29 1.73
CA ALA A 16 -0.22 1.00 1.17
C ALA A 16 -1.16 1.53 2.24
N ILE A 17 -1.24 0.92 3.42
CA ILE A 17 -2.08 1.40 4.52
C ILE A 17 -1.46 2.66 5.12
N ILE A 18 -2.24 3.74 5.17
CA ILE A 18 -1.76 5.01 5.68
C ILE A 18 -1.78 4.99 7.21
N GLU A 19 -0.61 4.87 7.83
CA GLU A 19 -0.46 5.05 9.27
C GLU A 19 -0.58 6.53 9.63
N HIS A 20 -1.59 6.89 10.41
CA HIS A 20 -1.76 8.25 10.92
C HIS A 20 -1.96 8.24 12.45
N ALA A 21 -1.04 8.88 13.16
CA ALA A 21 -1.14 9.07 14.62
C ALA A 21 -1.98 10.30 14.99
N GLU A 22 -2.29 11.17 14.02
CA GLU A 22 -2.96 12.46 14.22
C GLU A 22 -4.24 12.55 13.37
N ASN A 23 -5.09 13.53 13.71
CA ASN A 23 -6.35 13.86 13.02
C ASN A 23 -6.11 14.22 11.54
N TRP A 24 -6.05 13.21 10.68
CA TRP A 24 -5.98 13.34 9.22
C TRP A 24 -7.34 13.80 8.65
N PHE A 25 -8.02 12.94 7.91
CA PHE A 25 -9.36 13.15 7.40
C PHE A 25 -10.30 12.14 8.02
N ARG A 26 -11.47 12.60 8.45
CA ARG A 26 -12.57 11.71 8.76
C ARG A 26 -12.97 10.96 7.49
N CYS A 27 -13.01 9.64 7.56
CA CYS A 27 -13.66 8.79 6.57
C CYS A 27 -14.98 8.24 7.17
N PRO A 28 -15.84 7.61 6.35
CA PRO A 28 -17.05 6.98 6.88
C PRO A 28 -16.72 5.91 7.94
N ASP A 29 -17.67 5.64 8.82
CA ASP A 29 -17.51 4.62 9.87
C ASP A 29 -17.17 3.26 9.24
N GLY A 30 -16.12 2.61 9.75
CA GLY A 30 -15.64 1.33 9.21
C GLY A 30 -14.74 1.44 7.98
N HIS A 31 -14.31 2.64 7.60
CA HIS A 31 -13.31 2.86 6.54
C HIS A 31 -11.95 3.26 7.10
N PHE A 32 -10.88 3.08 6.32
CA PHE A 32 -9.53 3.58 6.60
C PHE A 32 -8.89 4.12 5.31
N TRP A 33 -7.79 4.85 5.42
CA TRP A 33 -7.09 5.45 4.27
C TRP A 33 -5.99 4.54 3.71
N LEU A 34 -5.90 4.50 2.38
CA LEU A 34 -4.97 3.69 1.60
C LEU A 34 -4.30 4.55 0.52
N TRP A 35 -3.01 4.32 0.28
CA TRP A 35 -2.27 4.86 -0.86
C TRP A 35 -2.53 4.01 -2.11
N LEU A 36 -3.22 4.60 -3.09
CA LEU A 36 -3.40 4.04 -4.42
C LEU A 36 -2.55 4.78 -5.45
N PRO A 37 -2.09 4.13 -6.53
CA PRO A 37 -1.40 4.82 -7.62
C PRO A 37 -2.25 5.97 -8.16
N ALA A 38 -1.65 7.14 -8.32
CA ALA A 38 -2.34 8.28 -8.91
C ALA A 38 -2.64 8.01 -10.41
N PRO A 39 -3.75 8.52 -10.99
CA PRO A 39 -4.11 8.30 -12.39
C PRO A 39 -3.01 8.68 -13.39
N GLU A 40 -2.19 9.69 -13.07
CA GLU A 40 -1.03 10.09 -13.88
C GLU A 40 0.06 9.01 -14.01
N MET A 41 0.09 8.01 -13.13
CA MET A 41 1.01 6.87 -13.25
C MET A 41 0.69 5.98 -14.47
N GLY A 42 -0.51 6.10 -15.02
CA GLY A 42 -1.01 5.17 -16.04
C GLY A 42 -1.30 3.78 -15.45
N PRO A 43 -1.73 2.82 -16.28
CA PRO A 43 -1.97 1.46 -15.83
C PRO A 43 -0.65 0.69 -15.58
N PRO A 44 -0.62 -0.23 -14.60
CA PRO A 44 0.48 -1.18 -14.44
C PRO A 44 0.59 -2.13 -15.66
N PRO A 45 1.74 -2.79 -15.88
CA PRO A 45 2.87 -2.91 -14.96
C PRO A 45 3.78 -1.69 -14.91
N TYR A 46 4.18 -1.31 -13.70
CA TYR A 46 5.17 -0.25 -13.49
C TYR A 46 6.60 -0.79 -13.59
N ASP A 47 7.52 0.08 -13.96
CA ASP A 47 8.96 -0.18 -13.85
C ASP A 47 9.36 -0.32 -12.37
N LEU A 48 10.17 -1.33 -12.03
CA LEU A 48 10.56 -1.61 -10.64
C LEU A 48 11.44 -0.50 -10.03
N HIS A 49 12.07 0.32 -10.85
CA HIS A 49 12.87 1.48 -10.44
C HIS A 49 12.06 2.79 -10.48
N ALA A 50 10.82 2.77 -10.97
CA ALA A 50 9.99 3.97 -11.00
C ALA A 50 9.55 4.39 -9.61
N GLU A 51 9.51 5.70 -9.41
CA GLU A 51 8.83 6.31 -8.28
C GLU A 51 7.32 6.30 -8.55
N ILE A 52 6.55 5.66 -7.66
CA ILE A 52 5.10 5.55 -7.81
C ILE A 52 4.44 6.72 -7.06
N THR A 53 3.95 7.70 -7.81
CA THR A 53 3.10 8.75 -7.25
C THR A 53 1.78 8.13 -6.81
N SER A 54 1.35 8.42 -5.58
CA SER A 54 0.15 7.85 -4.98
C SER A 54 -0.81 8.94 -4.51
N MET A 55 -2.10 8.62 -4.42
CA MET A 55 -3.14 9.45 -3.83
C MET A 55 -3.88 8.70 -2.72
N PRO A 56 -4.36 9.40 -1.69
CA PRO A 56 -5.08 8.76 -0.60
C PRO A 56 -6.54 8.49 -1.02
N GLU A 57 -7.01 7.28 -0.78
CA GLU A 57 -8.41 6.88 -0.95
C GLU A 57 -8.89 6.14 0.30
N HIS A 58 -10.16 6.31 0.67
CA HIS A 58 -10.73 5.57 1.79
C HIS A 58 -11.40 4.28 1.33
N VAL A 59 -11.19 3.20 2.06
CA VAL A 59 -11.75 1.88 1.74
C VAL A 59 -12.31 1.22 3.00
N GLU A 60 -13.28 0.34 2.83
CA GLU A 60 -13.87 -0.43 3.93
C GLU A 60 -12.83 -1.37 4.56
N VAL A 61 -12.93 -1.55 5.88
CA VAL A 61 -12.13 -2.54 6.60
C VAL A 61 -12.38 -3.94 6.02
N PRO A 62 -11.32 -4.73 5.77
CA PRO A 62 -11.48 -6.08 5.25
C PRO A 62 -12.18 -7.00 6.26
N ALA A 63 -13.19 -7.74 5.81
CA ALA A 63 -13.94 -8.66 6.68
C ALA A 63 -13.18 -9.98 6.94
N ASN A 64 -12.23 -10.33 6.07
CA ASN A 64 -11.52 -11.61 6.13
C ASN A 64 -10.16 -11.55 5.40
N ARG A 65 -9.41 -12.65 5.48
CA ARG A 65 -8.09 -12.81 4.87
C ARG A 65 -8.07 -12.72 3.34
N GLN A 66 -9.19 -12.91 2.64
CA GLN A 66 -9.22 -12.70 1.18
C GLN A 66 -9.37 -11.22 0.86
N ASP A 67 -10.17 -10.49 1.63
CA ASP A 67 -10.36 -9.06 1.42
C ASP A 67 -9.10 -8.26 1.70
N VAL A 68 -8.36 -8.58 2.78
CA VAL A 68 -7.13 -7.84 3.13
C VAL A 68 -6.04 -7.96 2.06
N LYS A 69 -6.05 -9.02 1.24
CA LYS A 69 -5.10 -9.19 0.13
C LYS A 69 -5.20 -8.08 -0.93
N LYS A 70 -6.35 -7.40 -1.02
CA LYS A 70 -6.56 -6.25 -1.91
C LYS A 70 -5.73 -5.03 -1.49
N PHE A 71 -5.21 -5.03 -0.26
CA PHE A 71 -4.46 -3.92 0.34
C PHE A 71 -2.98 -4.25 0.57
N ILE A 72 -2.53 -5.45 0.17
CA ILE A 72 -1.15 -5.92 0.35
C ILE A 72 -0.45 -5.92 -1.00
N ARG A 73 0.66 -5.20 -1.09
CA ARG A 73 1.50 -5.16 -2.28
C ARG A 73 2.41 -6.39 -2.33
N VAL A 74 2.58 -6.95 -3.53
CA VAL A 74 3.64 -7.93 -3.82
C VAL A 74 4.83 -7.18 -4.41
N LEU A 75 5.94 -7.19 -3.69
CA LEU A 75 7.17 -6.51 -4.08
C LEU A 75 8.18 -7.49 -4.67
N GLU A 76 8.92 -7.06 -5.69
CA GLU A 76 10.02 -7.80 -6.30
C GLU A 76 11.36 -7.24 -5.82
N MET A 77 12.27 -8.09 -5.37
CA MET A 77 13.64 -7.68 -5.05
C MET A 77 14.41 -7.39 -6.34
N ARG A 78 15.03 -6.22 -6.40
CA ARG A 78 15.85 -5.76 -7.51
C ARG A 78 17.31 -6.17 -7.33
N ASP A 79 18.11 -5.97 -8.36
CA ASP A 79 19.55 -6.22 -8.38
C ASP A 79 20.33 -5.35 -7.39
N ASP A 80 19.85 -4.13 -7.12
CA ASP A 80 20.38 -3.21 -6.11
C ASP A 80 20.03 -3.60 -4.66
N GLY A 81 19.29 -4.70 -4.46
CA GLY A 81 18.87 -5.20 -3.15
C GLY A 81 17.67 -4.46 -2.53
N ASN A 82 17.13 -3.44 -3.20
CA ASN A 82 15.89 -2.79 -2.81
C ASN A 82 14.68 -3.53 -3.42
N TYR A 83 13.48 -3.13 -2.98
CA TYR A 83 12.22 -3.68 -3.47
C TYR A 83 11.50 -2.69 -4.38
N GLY A 84 11.00 -3.17 -5.50
CA GLY A 84 10.14 -2.43 -6.41
C GLY A 84 8.73 -2.98 -6.43
N TRP A 85 7.75 -2.13 -6.75
CA TRP A 85 6.35 -2.53 -6.90
C TRP A 85 5.90 -2.40 -8.35
N ARG A 86 5.58 -3.53 -8.98
CA ARG A 86 5.08 -3.59 -10.37
C ARG A 86 3.61 -3.16 -10.51
N GLY A 87 2.93 -2.88 -9.40
CA GLY A 87 1.48 -2.69 -9.37
C GLY A 87 0.69 -3.95 -8.99
N GLU A 88 1.38 -4.99 -8.53
CA GLU A 88 0.78 -6.26 -8.09
C GLU A 88 0.21 -6.17 -6.67
N TRP A 89 -1.08 -6.45 -6.54
CA TRP A 89 -1.71 -6.70 -5.25
C TRP A 89 -1.77 -8.20 -4.98
N LEU A 90 -1.67 -8.62 -3.73
CA LEU A 90 -1.68 -10.04 -3.36
C LEU A 90 -2.97 -10.76 -3.81
N ALA A 91 -4.08 -10.02 -3.94
CA ALA A 91 -5.34 -10.57 -4.45
C ALA A 91 -5.30 -10.93 -5.96
N GLU A 92 -4.45 -10.25 -6.74
CA GLU A 92 -4.38 -10.40 -8.20
C GLU A 92 -3.10 -11.11 -8.68
N PHE A 93 -2.09 -11.23 -7.82
CA PHE A 93 -0.82 -11.84 -8.18
C PHE A 93 -0.98 -13.31 -8.59
N PRO A 94 -0.38 -13.77 -9.70
CA PRO A 94 0.66 -13.10 -10.52
C PRO A 94 0.14 -12.58 -11.88
N LYS A 95 -0.43 -11.38 -11.94
CA LYS A 95 -1.11 -10.86 -13.16
C LYS A 95 -0.17 -10.34 -14.25
N TYR A 96 0.93 -9.71 -13.84
CA TYR A 96 1.95 -9.03 -14.65
C TYR A 96 3.29 -9.76 -14.58
N ARG A 97 3.30 -10.97 -14.01
CA ARG A 97 4.48 -11.82 -13.89
C ARG A 97 4.11 -13.24 -14.30
N ASP A 98 4.86 -13.78 -15.26
CA ASP A 98 4.74 -15.21 -15.56
C ASP A 98 5.51 -16.00 -14.51
N LEU A 99 4.79 -16.84 -13.77
CA LEU A 99 5.38 -17.87 -12.92
C LEU A 99 5.25 -19.21 -13.63
N ASP A 100 6.35 -19.93 -13.77
CA ASP A 100 6.28 -21.32 -14.19
C ASP A 100 5.60 -22.19 -13.12
N ALA A 101 5.30 -23.44 -13.44
CA ALA A 101 4.60 -24.34 -12.53
C ALA A 101 5.36 -24.58 -11.21
N THR A 102 6.69 -24.54 -11.23
CA THR A 102 7.54 -24.77 -10.04
C THR A 102 7.49 -23.55 -9.13
N ASP A 103 7.63 -22.36 -9.70
CA ASP A 103 7.53 -21.08 -9.01
C ASP A 103 6.13 -20.84 -8.44
N ALA A 104 5.08 -21.14 -9.21
CA ALA A 104 3.70 -21.03 -8.76
C ALA A 104 3.40 -21.95 -7.57
N ALA A 105 3.91 -23.19 -7.61
CA ALA A 105 3.80 -24.14 -6.50
C ALA A 105 4.57 -23.65 -5.26
N ALA A 106 5.80 -23.16 -5.44
CA ALA A 106 6.61 -22.63 -4.35
C ALA A 106 5.97 -21.39 -3.70
N TRP A 107 5.42 -20.49 -4.52
CA TRP A 107 4.67 -19.33 -4.06
C TRP A 107 3.42 -19.72 -3.26
N THR A 108 2.62 -20.64 -3.78
CA THR A 108 1.40 -21.12 -3.12
C THR A 108 1.72 -21.80 -1.78
N ALA A 109 2.75 -22.64 -1.76
CA ALA A 109 3.21 -23.30 -0.54
C ALA A 109 3.72 -22.29 0.50
N TRP A 110 4.38 -21.22 0.06
CA TRP A 110 4.81 -20.15 0.94
C TRP A 110 3.63 -19.35 1.50
N LEU A 111 2.62 -19.03 0.69
CA LEU A 111 1.41 -18.35 1.17
C LEU A 111 0.60 -19.17 2.17
N GLY A 112 0.69 -20.50 2.12
CA GLY A 112 0.03 -21.39 3.06
C GLY A 112 0.74 -21.56 4.41
N LYS A 113 1.85 -20.84 4.65
CA LYS A 113 2.57 -20.95 5.91
C LYS A 113 1.88 -20.18 7.05
N PRO A 114 1.93 -20.68 8.30
CA PRO A 114 1.29 -20.02 9.44
C PRO A 114 1.73 -18.56 9.65
N GLU A 115 3.01 -18.23 9.40
CA GLU A 115 3.49 -16.85 9.53
C GLU A 115 2.82 -15.87 8.55
N ILE A 116 2.38 -16.35 7.38
CA ILE A 116 1.66 -15.53 6.41
C ILE A 116 0.22 -15.34 6.85
N GLU A 117 -0.41 -16.38 7.38
CA GLU A 117 -1.74 -16.25 7.97
C GLU A 117 -1.75 -15.23 9.11
N THR A 118 -0.76 -15.30 10.02
CA THR A 118 -0.59 -14.32 11.10
C THR A 118 -0.38 -12.91 10.54
N PHE A 119 0.48 -12.75 9.52
CA PHE A 119 0.66 -11.44 8.87
C PHE A 119 -0.64 -10.87 8.30
N LEU A 120 -1.48 -11.70 7.68
CA LEU A 120 -2.79 -11.27 7.16
C LEU A 120 -3.73 -10.86 8.29
N ASP A 121 -3.80 -11.63 9.37
CA ASP A 121 -4.63 -11.31 10.54
C ASP A 121 -4.19 -10.01 11.22
N GLU A 122 -2.89 -9.84 11.46
CA GLU A 122 -2.32 -8.61 12.01
C GLU A 122 -2.58 -7.39 11.12
N THR A 123 -2.64 -7.60 9.80
CA THR A 123 -2.96 -6.53 8.84
C THR A 123 -4.44 -6.16 8.90
N ILE A 124 -5.34 -7.13 9.07
CA ILE A 124 -6.78 -6.86 9.31
C ILE A 124 -6.95 -6.05 10.61
N GLU A 125 -6.30 -6.46 11.69
CA GLU A 125 -6.32 -5.72 12.96
C GLU A 125 -5.75 -4.31 12.80
N HIS A 126 -4.73 -4.14 11.96
CA HIS A 126 -4.16 -2.83 11.67
C HIS A 126 -5.15 -1.93 10.91
N CYS A 127 -5.84 -2.44 9.88
CA CYS A 127 -6.93 -1.73 9.19
C CYS A 127 -8.02 -1.30 10.17
N LEU A 128 -8.44 -2.19 11.08
CA LEU A 128 -9.43 -1.88 12.13
C LEU A 128 -8.97 -0.73 13.04
N ARG A 129 -7.70 -0.75 13.48
CA ARG A 129 -7.14 0.35 14.28
C ARG A 129 -7.12 1.68 13.53
N MET A 130 -6.77 1.67 12.24
CA MET A 130 -6.77 2.89 11.41
C MET A 130 -8.18 3.43 11.21
N ALA A 131 -9.17 2.55 11.02
CA ALA A 131 -10.57 2.95 10.89
C ALA A 131 -11.12 3.58 12.17
N GLU A 132 -10.79 3.00 13.34
CA GLU A 132 -11.18 3.56 14.63
C GLU A 132 -10.53 4.94 14.88
N ALA A 133 -9.24 5.08 14.55
CA ALA A 133 -8.55 6.36 14.64
C ALA A 133 -9.21 7.42 13.74
N ALA A 134 -9.55 7.06 12.50
CA ALA A 134 -10.18 7.97 11.55
C ALA A 134 -11.62 8.38 11.94
N ARG A 135 -12.37 7.50 12.62
CA ARG A 135 -13.71 7.81 13.15
C ARG A 135 -13.70 8.99 14.12
N THR A 136 -12.66 9.06 14.95
CA THR A 136 -12.50 10.13 15.96
C THR A 136 -11.83 11.38 15.43
N ALA A 137 -11.50 11.41 14.13
CA ALA A 137 -10.79 12.52 13.53
C ALA A 137 -11.64 13.78 13.40
N VAL A 138 -11.13 14.90 13.93
CA VAL A 138 -11.77 16.24 13.87
C VAL A 138 -11.04 17.18 12.89
N GLY A 139 -9.90 16.74 12.36
CA GLY A 139 -9.04 17.52 11.47
C GLY A 139 -9.57 17.61 10.04
N TYR A 140 -9.17 18.69 9.36
CA TYR A 140 -9.25 18.86 7.91
C TYR A 140 -7.90 19.41 7.44
N VAL A 141 -7.37 18.93 6.31
CA VAL A 141 -6.14 19.48 5.73
C VAL A 141 -6.50 20.68 4.85
N VAL A 142 -5.86 21.82 5.10
CA VAL A 142 -5.81 22.94 4.15
C VAL A 142 -4.56 22.73 3.29
N GLY A 143 -4.74 22.19 2.08
CA GLY A 143 -3.67 22.21 1.09
C GLY A 143 -3.40 23.66 0.69
N ALA A 144 -2.16 24.14 0.86
CA ALA A 144 -1.74 25.39 0.25
C ALA A 144 -1.76 25.18 -1.27
N VAL A 145 -2.72 25.79 -1.95
CA VAL A 145 -2.70 25.94 -3.41
C VAL A 145 -1.68 27.05 -3.67
N ASP A 146 -0.52 26.72 -4.24
CA ASP A 146 0.47 27.74 -4.63
C ASP A 146 -0.05 28.67 -5.75
N GLU A 147 -1.26 28.44 -6.26
CA GLU A 147 -1.91 29.25 -7.28
C GLU A 147 -3.35 29.61 -6.86
N PRO A 148 -3.73 30.89 -6.85
CA PRO A 148 -5.10 31.28 -6.54
C PRO A 148 -6.04 30.80 -7.65
N LEU A 149 -6.91 29.85 -7.31
CA LEU A 149 -7.94 29.36 -8.22
C LEU A 149 -9.00 30.45 -8.49
N PRO A 150 -9.59 30.47 -9.70
CA PRO A 150 -10.64 31.42 -10.05
C PRO A 150 -11.88 31.25 -9.15
N PRO A 151 -12.63 32.35 -8.91
CA PRO A 151 -13.64 32.44 -7.85
C PRO A 151 -14.91 31.57 -8.02
N GLU A 152 -14.99 30.75 -9.07
CA GLU A 152 -16.20 29.99 -9.43
C GLU A 152 -16.16 28.49 -9.08
N ALA A 153 -15.09 28.00 -8.43
CA ALA A 153 -15.02 26.60 -7.99
C ALA A 153 -15.79 26.39 -6.68
N ASP A 154 -17.04 25.95 -6.81
CA ASP A 154 -17.94 25.58 -5.71
C ASP A 154 -17.39 24.41 -4.86
N ARG A 155 -17.79 24.39 -3.58
CA ARG A 155 -17.12 23.76 -2.43
C ARG A 155 -17.14 22.22 -2.35
N ALA A 156 -17.38 21.47 -3.43
CA ALA A 156 -17.55 20.01 -3.35
C ALA A 156 -16.36 19.17 -3.85
N ASP A 157 -15.52 19.68 -4.76
CA ASP A 157 -14.55 18.84 -5.50
C ASP A 157 -13.07 19.09 -5.13
N ARG A 158 -12.74 19.04 -3.84
CA ARG A 158 -11.36 19.30 -3.37
C ARG A 158 -10.57 18.00 -3.14
N TRP A 159 -9.92 17.48 -4.17
CA TRP A 159 -8.86 16.47 -4.04
C TRP A 159 -7.47 17.15 -4.03
N VAL A 160 -6.67 16.88 -3.00
CA VAL A 160 -5.32 17.46 -2.81
C VAL A 160 -4.26 16.45 -3.26
N LYS A 161 -3.36 16.88 -4.15
CA LYS A 161 -2.16 16.12 -4.52
C LYS A 161 -1.08 16.33 -3.45
N MET A 162 -0.55 15.26 -2.87
CA MET A 162 0.66 15.30 -2.03
C MET A 162 1.78 14.52 -2.70
N ARG A 163 2.96 15.14 -2.82
CA ARG A 163 4.22 14.43 -3.15
C ARG A 163 4.90 14.08 -1.84
N PHE A 164 5.31 12.84 -1.65
CA PHE A 164 5.96 12.43 -0.40
C PHE A 164 7.12 11.45 -0.63
N TRP A 165 8.31 12.02 -0.80
CA TRP A 165 9.56 11.40 -0.39
C TRP A 165 10.38 12.45 0.36
N ASP A 166 10.17 12.53 1.66
CA ASP A 166 11.21 12.96 2.58
C ASP A 166 10.95 12.37 3.98
N ARG A 167 11.93 11.57 4.43
CA ARG A 167 12.13 10.99 5.77
C ARG A 167 11.50 9.63 6.10
N VAL A 168 12.22 8.58 5.71
CA VAL A 168 12.49 7.45 6.63
C VAL A 168 14.00 7.13 6.60
N PRO A 169 14.80 7.54 7.60
CA PRO A 169 16.14 6.99 7.77
C PRO A 169 16.03 5.64 8.46
N TRP A 170 16.21 4.54 7.71
CA TRP A 170 16.43 3.22 8.28
C TRP A 170 17.72 3.24 9.11
N ARG A 171 17.56 3.27 10.44
CA ARG A 171 18.68 3.19 11.39
C ARG A 171 19.26 1.78 11.39
N LYS A 172 20.52 1.67 10.97
CA LYS A 172 21.44 0.57 11.30
C LYS A 172 21.37 0.29 12.81
N ARG A 173 21.02 -0.94 13.22
CA ARG A 173 21.54 -1.51 14.47
C ARG A 173 22.63 -2.51 14.13
N ARG A 174 23.89 -2.06 14.30
CA ARG A 174 25.02 -2.94 14.57
C ARG A 174 25.14 -3.10 16.08
N GLY A 175 25.35 -4.33 16.53
CA GLY A 175 26.24 -4.71 17.63
C GLY A 175 25.87 -4.27 19.05
N SER A 176 25.53 -5.25 19.88
CA SER A 176 26.26 -5.54 21.12
C SER A 176 26.19 -7.05 21.36
#